data_AF-A0A1E5UHD8-F1
#
_entry.id   AF-A0A1E5UHD8-F1
#
_cell.length_a   1.000
_cell.length_b   1.000
_cell.length_c   1.000
_cell.angle_alpha   90.00
_cell.angle_beta   90.00
_cell.angle_gamma   90.00
#
_symmetry.space_group_name_H-M   'P 1'
#
loop_
_entity.id
_entity.type
_entity.pdbx_description
1 polymer ?
#
loop_
_entity_poly.entity_id
_entity_poly.type
_entity_poly.pdbx_seq_one_letter_code
_entity_poly.pdbx_strand_id
1 'polypeptide(L)'
;MICNVGNEKVDEVATNCFQLFQKHIPYNMLVIVENDTEFKLNVCEKRINQNDKTKRTIENQYTSGTISKLYKTELSDAFLTTLDFSKLDKTNLEMLYRGYCNAIVQFNSASVTGVFQARNSARTQDDLVMLNQIEDLERDISKLTNQLKAEKQQNQRVTLNIAIHQKRKQIEDIKIKLSQI
;
A
#
# COMPACT_ATOMS: atom_id res chain seq x y z
N MET A 1 2.14 -14.48 -9.87
CA MET A 1 3.08 -14.05 -10.94
C MET A 1 4.31 -13.50 -10.26
N ILE A 2 5.51 -13.96 -10.63
CA ILE A 2 6.76 -13.43 -10.09
C ILE A 2 7.50 -12.74 -11.23
N CYS A 3 7.96 -11.51 -10.99
CA CYS A 3 8.76 -10.71 -11.92
C CYS A 3 10.10 -10.42 -11.26
N ASN A 4 11.16 -11.07 -11.73
CA ASN A 4 12.51 -10.79 -11.28
C ASN A 4 13.10 -9.63 -12.10
N VAL A 5 13.58 -8.59 -11.42
CA VAL A 5 14.08 -7.35 -12.05
C VAL A 5 15.60 -7.21 -12.01
N GLY A 6 16.32 -8.29 -11.66
CA GLY A 6 17.78 -8.33 -11.64
C GLY A 6 18.37 -7.33 -10.65
N ASN A 7 19.18 -6.39 -11.14
CA ASN A 7 19.89 -5.43 -10.30
C ASN A 7 19.11 -4.13 -10.06
N GLU A 8 17.92 -3.98 -10.65
CA GLU A 8 17.10 -2.78 -10.46
C GLU A 8 16.55 -2.75 -9.04
N LYS A 9 16.37 -1.54 -8.49
CA LYS A 9 15.66 -1.37 -7.22
C LYS A 9 14.20 -1.70 -7.43
N VAL A 10 13.64 -2.58 -6.60
CA VAL A 10 12.27 -3.06 -6.78
C VAL A 10 11.29 -1.89 -6.74
N ASP A 11 11.52 -0.91 -5.87
CA ASP A 11 10.61 0.25 -5.71
C ASP A 11 10.50 1.13 -6.97
N GLU A 12 11.57 1.21 -7.78
CA GLU A 12 11.61 2.03 -9.00
C GLU A 12 10.81 1.39 -10.15
N VAL A 13 10.79 0.06 -10.23
CA VAL A 13 10.18 -0.69 -11.34
C VAL A 13 8.84 -1.34 -11.01
N ALA A 14 8.57 -1.63 -9.73
CA ALA A 14 7.42 -2.43 -9.31
C ALA A 14 6.09 -1.86 -9.77
N THR A 15 5.90 -0.53 -9.70
CA THR A 15 4.67 0.13 -10.14
C THR A 15 4.34 -0.17 -11.60
N ASN A 16 5.34 -0.14 -12.49
CA ASN A 16 5.15 -0.41 -13.91
C ASN A 16 4.83 -1.90 -14.15
N CYS A 17 5.55 -2.80 -13.47
CA CYS A 17 5.27 -4.23 -13.52
C CYS A 17 3.84 -4.55 -13.04
N PHE A 18 3.42 -3.99 -11.91
CA PHE A 18 2.07 -4.17 -11.38
C PHE A 18 1.02 -3.66 -12.37
N GLN A 19 1.21 -2.47 -12.94
CA GLN A 19 0.29 -1.96 -13.96
C GLN A 19 0.22 -2.86 -15.20
N LEU A 20 1.37 -3.35 -15.68
CA LEU A 20 1.42 -4.25 -16.83
C LEU A 20 0.56 -5.50 -16.59
N PHE A 21 0.80 -6.22 -15.51
CA PHE A 21 0.08 -7.47 -15.23
C PHE A 21 -1.38 -7.21 -14.86
N GLN A 22 -1.66 -6.25 -13.98
CA GLN A 22 -3.01 -6.05 -13.47
C GLN A 22 -3.97 -5.47 -14.51
N LYS A 23 -3.49 -4.66 -15.46
CA LYS A 23 -4.33 -4.10 -16.55
C LYS A 23 -4.60 -5.11 -17.66
N HIS A 24 -3.68 -6.04 -17.93
CA HIS A 24 -3.78 -6.95 -19.07
C HIS A 24 -4.31 -8.33 -18.71
N ILE A 25 -4.28 -8.73 -17.44
CA ILE A 25 -4.82 -10.00 -16.98
C ILE A 25 -6.15 -9.76 -16.26
N PRO A 26 -7.28 -10.30 -16.74
CA PRO A 26 -8.60 -10.00 -16.21
C PRO A 26 -8.93 -10.74 -14.90
N TYR A 27 -8.09 -11.69 -14.50
CA TYR A 27 -8.28 -12.52 -13.31
C TYR A 27 -7.63 -11.89 -12.07
N ASN A 28 -8.13 -12.30 -10.89
CA ASN A 28 -7.51 -12.01 -9.61
C ASN A 28 -6.12 -12.65 -9.57
N MET A 29 -5.11 -11.88 -9.20
CA MET A 29 -3.73 -12.35 -9.19
C MET A 29 -2.91 -11.63 -8.14
N LEU A 30 -2.02 -12.41 -7.52
CA LEU A 30 -0.94 -11.89 -6.70
C LEU A 30 0.30 -11.74 -7.57
N VAL A 31 0.78 -10.51 -7.69
CA VAL A 31 2.00 -10.15 -8.41
C VAL A 31 3.09 -9.87 -7.39
N ILE A 32 4.23 -10.54 -7.56
CA ILE A 32 5.44 -10.31 -6.78
C ILE A 32 6.47 -9.72 -7.75
N VAL A 33 7.03 -8.57 -7.40
CA VAL A 33 8.19 -8.00 -8.09
C VAL A 33 9.36 -8.12 -7.13
N GLU A 34 10.45 -8.72 -7.57
CA GLU A 34 11.56 -9.06 -6.70
C GLU A 34 12.93 -8.93 -7.37
N ASN A 35 13.96 -8.73 -6.56
CA ASN A 35 15.35 -8.97 -6.91
C ASN A 35 15.97 -9.92 -5.86
N ASP A 36 17.30 -10.04 -5.83
CA ASP A 36 17.99 -10.93 -4.90
C ASP A 36 17.85 -10.50 -3.42
N THR A 37 17.54 -9.23 -3.18
CA THR A 37 17.64 -8.59 -1.85
C THR A 37 16.30 -8.14 -1.26
N GLU A 38 15.29 -7.93 -2.09
CA GLU A 38 14.00 -7.36 -1.69
C GLU A 38 12.86 -7.77 -2.64
N PHE A 39 11.62 -7.54 -2.20
CA PHE A 39 10.42 -7.78 -2.99
C PHE A 39 9.26 -6.86 -2.58
N LYS A 40 8.29 -6.70 -3.48
CA LYS A 40 6.99 -6.05 -3.25
C LYS A 40 5.88 -6.93 -3.79
N LEU A 41 4.73 -6.90 -3.12
CA LEU A 41 3.52 -7.58 -3.56
C LEU A 41 2.47 -6.58 -4.03
N ASN A 42 1.65 -7.04 -4.97
CA ASN A 42 0.47 -6.33 -5.38
C ASN A 42 -0.69 -7.29 -5.66
N VAL A 43 -1.88 -6.88 -5.23
CA VAL A 43 -3.17 -7.49 -5.57
C VAL A 43 -4.16 -6.39 -5.95
N CYS A 44 -5.13 -6.72 -6.79
CA CYS A 44 -6.20 -5.80 -7.17
C CYS A 44 -7.57 -6.47 -7.07
N GLU A 45 -8.57 -5.72 -6.63
CA GLU A 45 -9.97 -6.10 -6.82
C GLU A 45 -10.43 -5.58 -8.18
N LYS A 46 -10.98 -6.48 -8.99
CA LYS A 46 -11.41 -6.20 -10.36
C LYS A 46 -12.87 -6.56 -10.52
N ARG A 47 -13.64 -5.70 -11.18
CA ARG A 47 -15.00 -6.00 -11.61
C ARG A 47 -15.14 -5.98 -13.13
N ILE A 48 -16.21 -6.60 -13.60
CA ILE A 48 -16.61 -6.47 -15.02
C ILE A 48 -16.97 -5.01 -15.29
N ASN A 49 -16.44 -4.46 -16.38
CA ASN A 49 -16.78 -3.11 -16.79
C ASN A 49 -18.25 -3.07 -17.27
N GLN A 50 -19.01 -2.07 -16.82
CA GLN A 50 -20.44 -1.97 -17.08
C GLN A 50 -20.76 -1.60 -18.54
N ASN A 51 -19.88 -0.82 -19.18
CA ASN A 51 -20.05 -0.36 -20.56
C ASN A 51 -19.48 -1.37 -21.57
N ASP A 52 -18.44 -2.12 -21.18
CA ASP A 52 -17.76 -3.09 -22.04
C ASP A 52 -17.46 -4.37 -21.25
N LYS A 53 -18.32 -5.38 -21.38
CA LYS A 53 -18.22 -6.65 -20.63
C LYS A 53 -16.94 -7.44 -20.91
N THR A 54 -16.22 -7.13 -22.00
CA THR A 54 -14.93 -7.76 -22.33
C THR A 54 -13.78 -7.22 -21.49
N LYS A 55 -13.96 -6.04 -20.89
CA LYS A 55 -12.94 -5.37 -20.06
C LYS A 55 -13.18 -5.58 -18.57
N ARG A 56 -12.13 -5.29 -17.81
CA ARG A 56 -12.17 -5.23 -16.35
C ARG A 56 -11.85 -3.82 -15.90
N THR A 57 -12.49 -3.41 -14.82
CA THR A 57 -12.19 -2.17 -14.09
C THR A 57 -11.53 -2.57 -12.78
N ILE A 58 -10.35 -2.03 -12.49
CA ILE A 58 -9.71 -2.13 -11.17
C ILE A 58 -10.47 -1.20 -10.23
N GLU A 59 -11.06 -1.75 -9.16
CA GLU A 59 -11.76 -0.96 -8.14
C GLU A 59 -10.81 -0.54 -7.03
N ASN A 60 -10.08 -1.51 -6.49
CA ASN A 60 -9.07 -1.29 -5.45
C ASN A 60 -7.76 -1.93 -5.85
N GLN A 61 -6.65 -1.29 -5.47
CA GLN A 61 -5.30 -1.79 -5.66
C GLN A 61 -4.57 -1.75 -4.31
N TYR A 62 -3.94 -2.86 -3.95
CA TYR A 62 -3.24 -3.03 -2.69
C TYR A 62 -1.79 -3.37 -3.01
N THR A 63 -0.86 -2.54 -2.56
CA THR A 63 0.57 -2.71 -2.81
C THR A 63 1.28 -2.69 -1.47
N SER A 64 2.12 -3.68 -1.18
CA SER A 64 2.91 -3.69 0.06
C SER A 64 4.00 -2.62 0.02
N GLY A 65 4.48 -2.20 1.19
CA GLY A 65 5.82 -1.63 1.30
C GLY A 65 6.90 -2.60 0.77
N THR A 66 8.11 -2.09 0.54
CA THR A 66 9.27 -2.91 0.13
C THR A 66 9.75 -3.76 1.29
N ILE A 67 9.91 -5.07 1.06
CA ILE A 67 10.28 -6.03 2.08
C ILE A 67 11.65 -6.60 1.74
N SER A 68 12.57 -6.57 2.71
CA SER A 68 13.89 -7.15 2.53
C SER A 68 13.84 -8.68 2.62
N LYS A 69 14.56 -9.36 1.73
CA LYS A 69 14.87 -10.79 1.81
C LYS A 69 16.07 -11.07 2.72
N LEU A 70 16.93 -10.07 2.91
CA LEU A 70 18.17 -10.19 3.67
C LEU A 70 17.92 -10.05 5.18
N TYR A 71 16.96 -9.19 5.57
CA TYR A 71 16.67 -8.89 6.96
C TYR A 71 15.23 -9.25 7.30
N LYS A 72 15.06 -10.16 8.27
CA LYS A 72 13.75 -10.46 8.84
C LYS A 72 13.49 -9.54 10.01
N THR A 73 12.45 -8.72 9.89
CA THR A 73 11.85 -7.97 10.99
C THR A 73 10.63 -8.72 11.53
N GLU A 74 10.25 -8.47 12.78
CA GLU A 74 9.02 -9.05 13.36
C GLU A 74 7.78 -8.73 12.50
N LEU A 75 7.70 -7.51 11.95
CA LEU A 75 6.63 -7.11 11.03
C LEU A 75 6.64 -7.94 9.74
N SER A 76 7.81 -8.15 9.13
CA SER A 76 7.92 -8.94 7.90
C SER A 76 7.58 -10.41 8.14
N ASP A 77 7.95 -10.97 9.29
CA ASP A 77 7.66 -12.37 9.64
C ASP A 77 6.19 -12.58 9.95
N ALA A 78 5.57 -11.64 10.68
CA ALA A 78 4.12 -11.63 10.91
C ALA A 78 3.34 -11.54 9.59
N PHE A 79 3.78 -10.68 8.66
CA PHE A 79 3.17 -10.57 7.34
C PHE A 79 3.33 -11.85 6.49
N LEU A 80 4.53 -12.42 6.41
CA LEU A 80 4.72 -13.69 5.70
C LEU A 80 3.89 -14.82 6.31
N THR A 81 3.73 -14.79 7.63
CA THR A 81 2.89 -15.73 8.35
C THR A 81 1.40 -15.58 7.99
N THR A 82 0.89 -14.35 7.82
CA THR A 82 -0.51 -14.14 7.41
C THR A 82 -0.77 -14.49 5.94
N LEU A 83 0.26 -14.43 5.09
CA LEU A 83 0.19 -14.86 3.70
C LEU A 83 0.18 -16.38 3.52
N ASP A 84 0.52 -17.16 4.55
CA ASP A 84 0.55 -18.62 4.46
C ASP A 84 -0.85 -19.16 4.10
N PHE A 85 -0.91 -19.87 2.97
CA PHE A 85 -2.13 -20.52 2.47
C PHE A 85 -2.78 -21.42 3.52
N SER A 86 -2.00 -22.03 4.42
CA SER A 86 -2.51 -22.86 5.50
C SER A 86 -3.41 -22.06 6.48
N LYS A 87 -3.12 -20.78 6.67
CA LYS A 87 -3.81 -19.88 7.63
C LYS A 87 -4.96 -19.09 7.04
N LEU A 88 -5.01 -18.95 5.72
CA LEU A 88 -6.07 -18.19 5.04
C LEU A 88 -7.43 -18.88 5.10
N ASP A 89 -8.49 -18.09 5.06
CA ASP A 89 -9.86 -18.59 4.90
C ASP A 89 -10.00 -19.24 3.51
N LYS A 90 -10.40 -20.51 3.50
CA LYS A 90 -10.53 -21.34 2.30
C LYS A 90 -11.98 -21.68 1.99
N THR A 91 -12.94 -21.00 2.61
CA THR A 91 -14.39 -21.20 2.40
C THR A 91 -14.75 -21.11 0.92
N ASN A 92 -14.17 -20.16 0.20
CA ASN A 92 -14.24 -20.05 -1.26
C ASN A 92 -13.06 -19.22 -1.80
N LEU A 93 -12.93 -19.15 -3.13
CA LEU A 93 -11.83 -18.42 -3.79
C LEU A 93 -11.88 -16.90 -3.54
N GLU A 94 -13.07 -16.33 -3.30
CA GLU A 94 -13.20 -14.91 -2.97
C GLU A 94 -12.61 -14.63 -1.58
N MET A 95 -12.99 -15.40 -0.57
CA MET A 95 -12.48 -15.25 0.80
C MET A 95 -10.98 -15.49 0.87
N LEU A 96 -10.48 -16.49 0.14
CA LEU A 96 -9.06 -16.75 0.00
C LEU A 96 -8.33 -15.54 -0.58
N TYR A 97 -8.83 -14.98 -1.68
CA TYR A 97 -8.20 -13.83 -2.33
C TYR A 97 -8.25 -12.57 -1.47
N ARG A 98 -9.40 -12.30 -0.82
CA ARG A 98 -9.54 -11.21 0.16
C ARG A 98 -8.55 -11.35 1.30
N GLY A 99 -8.22 -12.57 1.72
CA GLY A 99 -7.17 -12.83 2.71
C GLY A 99 -5.82 -12.21 2.33
N TYR A 100 -5.39 -12.33 1.08
CA TYR A 100 -4.16 -11.67 0.60
C TYR A 100 -4.28 -10.14 0.55
N CYS A 101 -5.43 -9.60 0.13
CA CYS A 101 -5.68 -8.15 0.17
C CYS A 101 -5.55 -7.62 1.61
N ASN A 102 -6.21 -8.31 2.56
CA ASN A 102 -6.19 -7.95 3.97
C ASN A 102 -4.77 -8.01 4.57
N ALA A 103 -3.99 -9.03 4.24
CA ALA A 103 -2.62 -9.16 4.71
C ALA A 103 -1.75 -7.97 4.27
N ILE A 104 -1.89 -7.52 3.02
CA ILE A 104 -1.13 -6.37 2.50
C ILE A 104 -1.51 -5.07 3.23
N VAL A 105 -2.81 -4.84 3.45
CA VAL A 105 -3.26 -3.66 4.19
C VAL A 105 -2.77 -3.70 5.65
N GLN A 106 -2.87 -4.85 6.32
CA GLN A 106 -2.38 -5.02 7.68
C GLN A 106 -0.88 -4.73 7.77
N PHE A 107 -0.09 -5.20 6.80
CA PHE A 107 1.34 -4.90 6.74
C PHE A 107 1.63 -3.42 6.54
N ASN A 108 0.89 -2.74 5.66
CA ASN A 108 1.05 -1.30 5.44
C ASN A 108 0.66 -0.49 6.68
N SER A 109 -0.47 -0.82 7.31
CA SER A 109 -0.90 -0.21 8.58
C SER A 109 0.14 -0.41 9.68
N ALA A 110 0.72 -1.61 9.77
CA ALA A 110 1.76 -1.93 10.74
C ALA A 110 3.08 -1.21 10.45
N SER A 111 3.42 -0.99 9.18
CA SER A 111 4.61 -0.23 8.78
C SER A 111 4.53 1.24 9.19
N VAL A 112 3.31 1.79 9.26
CA VAL A 112 3.07 3.17 9.68
C VAL A 112 2.91 3.28 11.21
N THR A 113 2.22 2.32 11.85
CA THR A 113 1.90 2.37 13.28
C THR A 113 2.93 1.66 14.17
N GLY A 114 3.78 0.82 13.60
CA GLY A 114 4.73 -0.04 14.31
C GLY A 114 4.13 -1.32 14.89
N VAL A 115 2.81 -1.54 14.78
CA VAL A 115 2.13 -2.69 15.40
C VAL A 115 1.38 -3.50 14.35
N PHE A 116 1.71 -4.79 14.25
CA PHE A 116 0.98 -5.72 13.40
C PHE A 116 -0.25 -6.26 14.14
N GLN A 117 -1.44 -6.05 13.58
CA GLN A 117 -2.70 -6.50 14.17
C GLN A 117 -3.54 -7.23 13.12
N ALA A 118 -4.12 -8.37 13.50
CA ALA A 118 -5.11 -9.04 12.68
C ALA A 118 -6.40 -8.20 12.65
N ARG A 119 -6.89 -7.90 11.45
CA ARG A 119 -8.10 -7.09 11.22
C ARG A 119 -9.15 -7.90 10.47
N ASN A 120 -10.42 -7.64 10.75
CA ASN A 120 -11.51 -8.14 9.91
C ASN A 120 -11.59 -7.35 8.59
N SER A 121 -12.33 -7.86 7.60
CA SER A 121 -12.39 -7.26 6.27
C SER A 121 -13.00 -5.86 6.25
N ALA A 122 -14.00 -5.58 7.11
CA ALA A 122 -14.60 -4.25 7.19
C ALA A 122 -13.57 -3.21 7.68
N ARG A 123 -12.87 -3.53 8.77
CA ARG A 123 -11.82 -2.67 9.33
C ARG A 123 -10.64 -2.50 8.38
N THR A 124 -10.31 -3.53 7.61
CA THR A 124 -9.28 -3.46 6.57
C THR A 124 -9.62 -2.40 5.52
N GLN A 125 -10.88 -2.27 5.12
CA GLN A 125 -11.29 -1.26 4.16
C GLN A 125 -11.16 0.17 4.73
N ASP A 126 -11.51 0.36 6.00
CA ASP A 126 -11.32 1.65 6.68
C ASP A 126 -9.82 2.00 6.80
N ASP A 127 -9.00 1.02 7.17
CA ASP A 127 -7.54 1.17 7.24
C ASP A 127 -6.96 1.55 5.87
N LEU A 128 -7.44 0.96 4.77
CA LEU A 128 -7.05 1.34 3.42
C LEU A 128 -7.35 2.81 3.12
N VAL A 129 -8.55 3.28 3.46
CA VAL A 129 -8.95 4.69 3.25
C VAL A 129 -8.03 5.62 4.05
N MET A 130 -7.72 5.27 5.30
CA MET A 130 -6.80 6.02 6.15
C MET A 130 -5.37 6.04 5.58
N LEU A 131 -4.87 4.90 5.07
CA LEU A 131 -3.56 4.81 4.43
C LEU A 131 -3.46 5.69 3.18
N ASN A 132 -4.48 5.69 2.32
CA ASN A 132 -4.53 6.54 1.14
C ASN A 132 -4.54 8.04 1.53
N GLN A 133 -5.27 8.40 2.59
CA GLN A 133 -5.27 9.77 3.12
C GLN A 133 -3.88 10.19 3.61
N ILE A 134 -3.13 9.29 4.26
CA ILE A 134 -1.75 9.57 4.66
C ILE A 134 -0.88 9.81 3.42
N GLU A 135 -0.98 8.97 2.39
CA GLU A 135 -0.19 9.13 1.16
C GLU A 135 -0.46 10.48 0.46
N ASP A 136 -1.74 10.88 0.38
CA ASP A 136 -2.13 12.17 -0.19
C ASP A 136 -1.59 13.36 0.62
N LEU A 137 -1.65 13.28 1.96
CA LEU A 137 -1.10 14.30 2.85
C LEU A 137 0.42 14.39 2.73
N GLU A 138 1.13 13.28 2.61
CA GLU A 138 2.58 13.24 2.41
C GLU A 138 2.97 13.86 1.06
N ARG A 139 2.22 13.56 0.01
CA ARG A 139 2.41 14.16 -1.32
C ARG A 139 2.23 15.68 -1.28
N ASP A 140 1.21 16.15 -0.57
CA ASP A 140 0.98 17.58 -0.37
C ASP A 140 2.09 18.23 0.44
N ILE A 141 2.56 17.59 1.52
CA ILE A 141 3.70 18.07 2.31
C ILE A 141 4.94 18.18 1.42
N SER A 142 5.21 17.22 0.55
CA SER A 142 6.34 17.27 -0.38
C SER A 142 6.22 18.46 -1.35
N LYS A 143 5.04 18.70 -1.92
CA LYS A 143 4.79 19.87 -2.79
C LYS A 143 5.00 21.19 -2.04
N LEU A 144 4.41 21.33 -0.85
CA LEU A 144 4.55 22.53 -0.02
C LEU A 144 6.01 22.74 0.42
N THR A 145 6.74 21.68 0.71
CA THR A 145 8.17 21.74 1.08
C THR A 145 9.01 22.25 -0.09
N ASN A 146 8.69 21.81 -1.32
CA ASN A 146 9.37 22.31 -2.52
C ASN A 146 9.05 23.77 -2.80
N GLN A 147 7.79 24.19 -2.62
CA GLN A 147 7.40 25.60 -2.70
C GLN A 147 8.14 26.45 -1.64
N LEU A 148 8.22 25.96 -0.40
CA LEU A 148 8.91 26.65 0.69
C LEU A 148 10.40 26.87 0.41
N LYS A 149 11.06 25.93 -0.27
CA LYS A 149 12.47 26.06 -0.69
C LYS A 149 12.67 27.14 -1.75
N ALA A 150 11.70 27.32 -2.64
CA ALA A 150 11.75 28.32 -3.72
C ALA A 150 11.30 29.73 -3.26
N GLU A 151 10.52 29.81 -2.19
CA GLU A 151 9.93 31.05 -1.70
C GLU A 151 10.93 31.94 -0.95
N LYS A 152 10.95 33.23 -1.28
CA LYS A 152 11.87 34.24 -0.71
C LYS A 152 11.17 35.17 0.29
N GLN A 153 9.87 35.39 0.14
CA GLN A 153 9.10 36.28 1.00
C GLN A 153 8.82 35.62 2.35
N GLN A 154 9.28 36.26 3.44
CA GLN A 154 9.20 35.70 4.79
C GLN A 154 7.76 35.38 5.23
N ASN A 155 6.79 36.25 4.92
CA ASN A 155 5.38 36.03 5.26
C ASN A 155 4.82 34.76 4.60
N GLN A 156 5.11 34.54 3.32
CA GLN A 156 4.64 33.36 2.60
C GLN A 156 5.32 32.08 3.10
N ARG A 157 6.61 32.15 3.45
CA ARG A 157 7.33 31.03 4.09
C ARG A 157 6.68 30.62 5.40
N VAL A 158 6.22 31.57 6.22
CA VAL A 158 5.51 31.26 7.49
C VAL A 158 4.19 30.53 7.19
N THR A 159 3.40 31.02 6.23
CA THR A 159 2.15 30.37 5.81
C THR A 159 2.38 28.92 5.35
N LEU A 160 3.39 28.69 4.49
CA LEU A 160 3.73 27.35 4.02
C LEU A 160 4.17 26.42 5.16
N ASN A 161 4.94 26.92 6.13
CA ASN A 161 5.34 26.14 7.31
C ASN A 161 4.14 25.74 8.17
N ILE A 162 3.19 26.65 8.39
CA ILE A 162 1.96 26.35 9.14
C ILE A 162 1.15 25.26 8.42
N ALA A 163 0.98 25.36 7.10
CA ALA A 163 0.27 24.36 6.32
C ALA A 163 0.94 22.97 6.38
N ILE A 164 2.28 22.92 6.27
CA ILE A 164 3.06 21.68 6.43
C ILE A 164 2.84 21.09 7.83
N HIS A 165 2.91 21.92 8.88
CA HIS A 165 2.72 21.46 10.25
C HIS A 165 1.30 20.92 10.50
N GLN A 166 0.27 21.59 9.98
CA GLN A 166 -1.12 21.15 10.07
C GLN A 166 -1.32 19.79 9.39
N LYS A 167 -0.78 19.59 8.18
CA LYS A 167 -0.88 18.30 7.47
C LYS A 167 -0.13 17.19 8.21
N ARG A 168 1.04 17.48 8.79
CA ARG A 168 1.75 16.51 9.65
C ARG A 168 0.92 16.11 10.87
N LYS A 169 0.25 17.07 11.51
CA LYS A 169 -0.65 16.78 12.63
C LYS A 169 -1.80 15.87 12.20
N GLN A 170 -2.40 16.13 11.04
CA GLN A 170 -3.45 15.26 10.49
C GLN A 170 -2.95 13.83 10.26
N ILE A 171 -1.73 13.65 9.75
CA ILE A 171 -1.12 12.32 9.62
C ILE A 171 -1.04 11.63 10.98
N GLU A 172 -0.52 12.29 12.01
CA GLU A 172 -0.42 11.71 13.35
C GLU A 172 -1.80 11.34 13.93
N ASP A 173 -2.81 12.17 13.74
CA ASP A 173 -4.19 11.87 14.15
C ASP A 173 -4.73 10.62 13.44
N ILE A 174 -4.41 10.43 12.15
CA ILE A 174 -4.79 9.23 11.39
C ILE A 174 -4.02 8.00 11.88
N LYS A 175 -2.72 8.12 12.18
CA LYS A 175 -1.92 7.01 12.73
C LYS A 175 -2.47 6.50 14.05
N ILE A 176 -2.91 7.40 14.93
CA ILE A 176 -3.55 7.03 16.19
C ILE A 176 -4.80 6.20 15.91
N LYS A 177 -5.67 6.63 14.99
CA LYS A 177 -6.87 5.88 14.59
C LYS A 177 -6.55 4.53 13.96
N LEU A 178 -5.50 4.43 13.16
CA LEU A 178 -5.02 3.18 12.56
C LEU A 178 -4.52 2.18 13.61
N SER A 179 -4.00 2.66 14.75
CA SER A 179 -3.51 1.79 15.83
C SER A 179 -4.63 1.21 16.72
N GLN A 180 -5.83 1.80 16.69
CA GLN A 180 -6.98 1.38 17.49
C GLN A 180 -7.67 0.16 16.89
N ILE A 181 -8.15 -0.76 17.74
CA ILE A 181 -8.83 -2.02 17.37
C ILE A 181 -10.23 -1.74 16.82
#